data_AF-A0A2M7FV89-F1
#
_entry.id   AF-A0A2M7FV89-F1
#
_cell.length_a   1.000
_cell.length_b   1.000
_cell.length_c   1.000
_cell.angle_alpha   90.00
_cell.angle_beta   90.00
_cell.angle_gamma   90.00
#
_symmetry.space_group_name_H-M   'P 1'
#
loop_
_entity.id
_entity.type
_entity.pdbx_description
1 polymer ?
#
loop_
_entity_poly.entity_id
_entity_poly.type
_entity_poly.pdbx_seq_one_letter_code
_entity_poly.pdbx_strand_id
1 'polypeptide(L)' 'MALGLLALLSACSHQAWYEGFKVAAVNDCNKQPPGEREECLRRANHQSYDSYEKERSVRP' A
#
# COMPACT_ATOMS: atom_id res chain seq x y z
N MET A 1 30.41 -7.28 12.61
CA MET A 1 30.14 -6.56 11.34
C MET A 1 28.88 -7.06 10.62
N ALA A 2 28.36 -8.28 10.86
CA ALA A 2 27.15 -8.77 10.19
C ALA A 2 25.82 -8.28 10.81
N LEU A 3 25.77 -8.00 12.12
CA LEU A 3 24.52 -7.61 12.81
C LEU A 3 24.02 -6.20 12.43
N GLY A 4 24.89 -5.30 11.97
CA GLY A 4 24.51 -3.93 11.60
C GLY A 4 23.73 -3.83 10.29
N LEU A 5 23.97 -4.73 9.32
CA LEU A 5 23.27 -4.71 8.03
C LEU A 5 21.81 -5.18 8.14
N LEU A 6 21.51 -6.09 9.08
CA LEU A 6 20.15 -6.62 9.28
C LEU A 6 19.19 -5.55 9.86
N ALA A 7 19.70 -4.60 10.66
CA ALA A 7 18.90 -3.51 11.22
C ALA A 7 18.48 -2.46 10.16
N LEU A 8 19.19 -2.38 9.04
CA LEU A 8 18.83 -1.50 7.92
C LEU A 8 17.69 -2.10 7.07
N LEU A 9 17.52 -3.43 7.10
CA LEU A 9 16.41 -4.12 6.42
C LEU A 9 15.08 -3.94 7.16
N SER A 10 15.09 -3.66 8.47
CA SER A 10 13.86 -3.40 9.24
C SER A 10 13.35 -1.96 9.11
N ALA A 11 14.06 -1.09 8.39
CA ALA A 11 13.67 0.31 8.18
C ALA A 11 12.78 0.53 6.94
N CYS A 12 12.18 -0.53 6.37
CA CYS A 12 11.12 -0.33 5.39
C CYS A 12 9.99 0.46 6.05
N SER A 13 9.78 1.71 5.63
CA SER A 13 8.76 2.56 6.24
C SER A 13 7.38 1.93 6.03
N HIS A 14 6.53 2.00 7.05
CA HIS A 14 5.14 1.55 6.97
C HIS A 14 4.38 2.24 5.84
N GLN A 15 4.73 3.50 5.56
CA GLN A 15 4.27 4.26 4.39
C GLN A 15 4.66 3.59 3.06
N ALA A 16 5.91 3.18 2.88
CA ALA A 16 6.37 2.54 1.66
C ALA A 16 5.65 1.20 1.43
N TRP A 17 5.40 0.44 2.49
CA TRP A 17 4.59 -0.78 2.43
C TRP A 17 3.14 -0.48 2.02
N TYR A 18 2.49 0.47 2.68
CA TYR A 18 1.11 0.85 2.40
C TYR A 18 0.90 1.33 0.96
N GLU A 19 1.73 2.27 0.49
CA GLU A 19 1.64 2.77 -0.88
C GLU A 19 2.04 1.70 -1.90
N GLY A 20 3.01 0.85 -1.58
CA GLY A 20 3.38 -0.30 -2.41
C GLY A 20 2.21 -1.26 -2.65
N PHE A 21 1.44 -1.58 -1.61
CA PHE A 21 0.24 -2.41 -1.74
C PHE A 21 -0.85 -1.76 -2.60
N LYS A 22 -1.06 -0.45 -2.46
CA LYS A 22 -2.02 0.28 -3.31
C LYS A 22 -1.63 0.22 -4.79
N VAL A 23 -0.36 0.49 -5.09
CA VAL A 23 0.17 0.42 -6.45
C VAL A 23 0.02 -0.99 -7.03
N ALA A 24 0.32 -2.02 -6.23
CA ALA A 24 0.14 -3.41 -6.64
C ALA A 24 -1.34 -3.71 -6.98
N ALA A 25 -2.28 -3.30 -6.13
CA ALA A 25 -3.71 -3.50 -6.37
C ALA A 25 -4.19 -2.81 -7.66
N VAL A 26 -3.75 -1.58 -7.92
CA VAL A 26 -4.06 -0.86 -9.17
C VAL A 26 -3.47 -1.60 -10.38
N ASN A 27 -2.22 -2.07 -10.26
CA ASN A 27 -1.57 -2.83 -11.33
C ASN A 27 -2.29 -4.15 -11.62
N ASP A 28 -2.80 -4.84 -10.59
CA ASP A 28 -3.59 -6.04 -10.77
C ASP A 28 -4.93 -5.76 -11.45
N CYS A 29 -5.58 -4.62 -11.16
CA CYS A 29 -6.76 -4.18 -11.91
C CYS A 29 -6.45 -3.91 -13.39
N ASN A 30 -5.27 -3.38 -13.72
CA ASN A 30 -4.86 -3.13 -15.10
C ASN A 30 -4.60 -4.42 -15.91
N LYS A 31 -4.43 -5.57 -15.25
CA LYS A 31 -4.31 -6.88 -15.90
C LYS A 31 -5.67 -7.52 -16.20
N GLN A 32 -6.76 -6.97 -15.65
CA GLN A 32 -8.11 -7.50 -15.88
C GLN A 32 -8.63 -7.16 -17.28
N PRO A 33 -9.57 -7.94 -17.83
CA PRO A 33 -10.26 -7.60 -19.06
C PRO A 33 -10.93 -6.21 -18.98
N PRO A 34 -11.15 -5.52 -20.12
CA PRO A 34 -11.68 -4.15 -20.15
C PRO A 34 -12.98 -3.95 -19.36
N GLY A 35 -13.87 -4.95 -19.33
CA GLY A 35 -15.14 -4.88 -18.58
C GLY A 35 -15.02 -5.04 -17.07
N GLU A 36 -13.95 -5.65 -16.56
CA GLU A 36 -13.75 -5.90 -15.13
C GLU A 36 -12.76 -4.92 -14.50
N ARG A 37 -11.91 -4.29 -15.31
CA ARG A 37 -10.90 -3.33 -14.86
C ARG A 37 -11.51 -2.16 -14.11
N GLU A 38 -12.56 -1.56 -14.66
CA GLU A 38 -13.13 -0.32 -14.12
C GLU A 38 -13.80 -0.56 -12.77
N GLU A 39 -14.52 -1.67 -12.66
CA GLU A 39 -15.11 -2.14 -11.40
C GLU A 39 -14.04 -2.54 -10.37
N CYS A 40 -12.93 -3.15 -10.80
CA CYS A 40 -11.79 -3.41 -9.93
C CYS A 40 -11.18 -2.11 -9.37
N LEU A 41 -10.92 -1.12 -10.23
CA LEU A 41 -10.36 0.18 -9.83
C LEU A 41 -11.28 0.93 -8.87
N ARG A 42 -12.60 0.79 -9.03
CA ARG A 42 -13.61 1.36 -8.14
C ARG A 42 -13.50 0.84 -6.70
N ARG A 43 -13.06 -0.41 -6.53
CA ARG A 43 -12.86 -1.06 -5.23
C ARG A 43 -11.45 -0.91 -4.66
N ALA A 44 -10.49 -0.46 -5.48
CA ALA A 44 -9.12 -0.23 -5.03
C ALA A 44 -9.09 0.87 -3.96
N ASN A 45 -8.17 0.74 -2.99
CA ASN A 45 -8.01 1.75 -1.96
C ASN A 45 -7.30 2.99 -2.52
N HIS A 46 -7.99 4.14 -2.53
CA HIS A 46 -7.47 5.43 -2.98
C HIS A 46 -7.01 6.35 -1.83
N GLN A 47 -7.19 5.93 -0.58
CA GLN A 47 -6.81 6.70 0.60
C GLN A 47 -5.30 6.87 0.70
N SER A 48 -4.81 8.09 0.95
CA SER A 48 -3.39 8.35 1.21
C SER A 48 -2.95 7.76 2.55
N TYR A 49 -1.67 7.41 2.67
CA TYR A 49 -1.10 6.93 3.93
C TYR A 49 -1.36 7.86 5.12
N ASP A 50 -1.20 9.17 4.94
CA ASP A 50 -1.42 10.15 6.02
C ASP A 50 -2.86 10.15 6.53
N SER A 51 -3.83 10.01 5.62
CA SER A 51 -5.25 9.92 5.99
C SER A 51 -5.53 8.64 6.75
N TYR A 52 -4.97 7.52 6.27
CA TYR A 52 -5.05 6.22 6.94
C TYR A 52 -4.45 6.26 8.36
N GLU A 53 -3.25 6.83 8.54
CA GLU A 53 -2.60 6.95 9.85
C GLU A 53 -3.38 7.87 10.80
N LYS A 54 -3.93 8.98 10.29
CA LYS A 54 -4.78 9.88 11.08
C LYS A 54 -6.05 9.18 11.55
N GLU A 55 -6.72 8.41 10.71
CA GLU A 55 -7.91 7.66 11.10
C GLU A 55 -7.57 6.52 12.08
N ARG A 56 -6.48 5.80 11.82
CA ARG A 56 -5.98 4.72 12.68
C ARG A 56 -5.63 5.23 14.08
N SER A 57 -4.97 6.38 14.19
CA SER A 57 -4.55 6.95 15.48
C SER A 57 -5.69 7.53 16.33
N VAL A 58 -6.82 7.86 15.70
CA VAL A 58 -8.02 8.38 16.38
C VAL A 58 -8.93 7.26 16.89
N ARG A 59 -8.78 6.03 16.38
CA ARG A 59 -9.61 4.89 16.76
C ARG A 59 -9.17 4.35 18.14
N PRO A 60 -10.05 4.37 19.17
CA PRO A 60 -9.71 3.93 20.53
C PRO A 60 -9.48 2.42 20.63
#